data_AF-A0AAU9XUU3-F1
#
_entry.id   AF-A0AAU9XUU3-F1
#
_cell.length_a   1.000
_cell.length_b   1.000
_cell.length_c   1.000
_cell.angle_alpha   90.00
_cell.angle_beta   90.00
_cell.angle_gamma   90.00
#
_symmetry.space_group_name_H-M   'P 1'
#
loop_
_entity.id
_entity.type
_entity.pdbx_description
1 polymer ?
#
loop_
_entity_poly.entity_id
_entity_poly.type
_entity_poly.pdbx_seq_one_letter_code
_entity_poly.pdbx_strand_id
1 'polypeptide(L)'
;CHKDANCTNTNGSHVCDCQPGYTGNGQNCTDIDECHTYPDKCHVNALCKNTHGSHVCTCKPGYTGDGRNCTDIDECSEAHTVKMNKCHPNASCTNTQGSYKCSCNPKYIGNGLKCEADPCYHYKNLSDANRKISYVTLYGSEVCDNQLSAGWYRLVGAAGTKMPTTRVPAYRCNTEWSGWLMTAHPTVEDGIVKREVCFSGRHAGCKYSNNISVKNCGSYFIYKLQQPPTCNSRYCGTD
;
A
#
# COMPACT_ATOMS: atom_id res chain seq x y z
N CYS A 1 54.90 -6.81 34.00
CA CYS A 1 53.57 -6.21 33.78
C CYS A 1 52.74 -7.10 32.85
N HIS A 2 51.41 -6.95 32.85
CA HIS A 2 50.51 -7.56 31.86
C HIS A 2 50.89 -7.13 30.43
N LYS A 3 50.49 -7.90 29.40
CA LYS A 3 50.76 -7.55 28.00
C LYS A 3 50.09 -6.23 27.56
N ASP A 4 48.94 -5.92 28.14
CA ASP A 4 48.16 -4.71 27.92
C ASP A 4 48.40 -3.67 29.05
N ALA A 5 49.60 -3.63 29.62
CA ALA A 5 50.01 -2.68 30.66
C ALA A 5 51.32 -1.97 30.29
N ASN A 6 51.43 -0.71 30.69
CA ASN A 6 52.67 0.06 30.61
C ASN A 6 53.52 -0.21 31.85
N CYS A 7 54.83 -0.39 31.64
CA CYS A 7 55.81 -0.59 32.71
C CYS A 7 56.62 0.70 32.90
N THR A 8 56.66 1.21 34.12
CA THR A 8 57.51 2.35 34.49
C THR A 8 58.52 1.91 35.55
N ASN A 9 59.82 2.07 35.26
CA ASN A 9 60.86 1.70 36.21
C ASN A 9 60.95 2.74 37.33
N THR A 10 61.06 2.26 38.57
CA THR A 10 61.29 3.08 39.76
C THR A 10 62.62 2.68 40.38
N ASN A 11 63.14 3.51 41.30
CA ASN A 11 64.44 3.20 41.91
C ASN A 11 64.34 1.91 42.74
N GLY A 12 64.97 0.82 42.26
CA GLY A 12 64.91 -0.51 42.87
C GLY A 12 63.66 -1.35 42.56
N SER A 13 62.72 -0.90 41.71
CA SER A 13 61.51 -1.65 41.35
C SER A 13 60.91 -1.21 40.01
N HIS A 14 59.69 -1.64 39.70
CA HIS A 14 58.88 -1.17 38.58
C HIS A 14 57.39 -1.13 38.96
N VAL A 15 56.64 -0.20 38.37
CA VAL A 15 55.19 -0.07 38.52
C VAL A 15 54.53 -0.40 37.18
N CYS A 16 53.42 -1.13 37.25
CA CYS A 16 52.63 -1.53 36.09
C CYS A 16 51.26 -0.88 36.15
N ASP A 17 50.86 -0.20 35.08
CA ASP A 17 49.53 0.40 34.93
C ASP A 17 48.88 -0.11 33.65
N CYS A 18 47.61 -0.48 33.69
CA CYS A 18 46.91 -0.92 32.49
C CYS A 18 46.92 0.18 31.41
N GLN A 19 47.06 -0.22 30.14
CA GLN A 19 47.02 0.71 29.01
C GLN A 19 45.64 1.40 28.92
N PRO A 20 45.53 2.59 28.29
CA PRO A 20 44.23 3.21 28.02
C PRO A 20 43.27 2.24 27.31
N GLY A 21 42.02 2.19 27.75
CA GLY A 21 41.03 1.22 27.27
C GLY A 21 40.98 -0.09 28.07
N TYR A 22 41.84 -0.26 29.08
CA TYR A 22 41.87 -1.45 29.94
C TYR A 22 41.71 -1.08 31.41
N THR A 23 41.13 -2.00 32.19
CA THR A 23 40.96 -1.90 33.64
C THR A 23 41.63 -3.06 34.36
N GLY A 24 42.09 -2.86 35.59
CA GLY A 24 42.77 -3.88 36.39
C GLY A 24 43.90 -3.33 37.26
N ASN A 25 44.82 -4.20 37.67
CA ASN A 25 45.90 -3.87 38.62
C ASN A 25 47.29 -3.79 37.96
N GLY A 26 47.36 -3.66 36.63
CA GLY A 26 48.61 -3.61 35.86
C GLY A 26 49.34 -4.96 35.70
N GLN A 27 49.01 -5.95 36.52
CA GLN A 27 49.46 -7.34 36.35
C GLN A 27 48.41 -8.22 35.65
N ASN A 28 47.13 -7.90 35.83
CA ASN A 28 46.01 -8.43 35.10
C ASN A 28 45.17 -7.25 34.58
N CYS A 29 45.05 -7.13 33.26
CA CYS A 29 44.28 -6.07 32.63
C CYS A 29 43.25 -6.69 31.70
N THR A 30 42.00 -6.25 31.85
CA THR A 30 40.88 -6.65 31.00
C THR A 30 40.40 -5.45 30.21
N ASP A 31 40.02 -5.70 28.97
CA ASP A 31 39.41 -4.71 28.09
C ASP A 31 38.18 -4.06 28.75
N ILE A 32 38.04 -2.74 28.62
CA ILE A 32 36.85 -2.02 29.07
C ILE A 32 35.85 -2.05 27.92
N ASP A 33 34.68 -2.66 28.14
CA ASP A 33 33.58 -2.51 27.18
C ASP A 33 33.01 -1.09 27.26
N GLU A 34 33.46 -0.20 26.37
CA GLU A 34 32.98 1.19 26.39
C GLU A 34 31.52 1.31 25.95
N CYS A 35 30.98 0.33 25.22
CA CYS A 35 29.59 0.33 24.82
C CYS A 35 28.66 0.09 26.01
N HIS A 36 29.10 -0.69 26.99
CA HIS A 36 28.37 -0.89 28.23
C HIS A 36 28.68 0.20 29.28
N THR A 37 29.96 0.56 29.40
CA THR A 37 30.45 1.45 30.46
C THR A 37 30.16 2.93 30.15
N TYR A 38 30.19 3.32 28.87
CA TYR A 38 30.05 4.70 28.40
C TYR A 38 29.11 4.80 27.18
N PRO A 39 27.81 4.48 27.34
CA PRO A 39 26.87 4.40 26.21
C PRO A 39 26.74 5.70 25.41
N ASP A 40 27.00 6.86 26.04
CA ASP A 40 26.91 8.18 25.42
C ASP A 40 28.14 8.56 24.55
N LYS A 41 29.14 7.68 24.43
CA LYS A 41 30.35 7.95 23.60
C LYS A 41 30.08 7.86 22.10
N CYS A 42 29.03 7.15 21.70
CA CYS A 42 28.55 7.12 20.33
C CYS A 42 27.31 8.01 20.16
N HIS A 43 27.03 8.45 18.94
CA HIS A 43 25.81 9.19 18.65
C HIS A 43 24.56 8.35 18.97
N VAL A 44 23.44 8.99 19.32
CA VAL A 44 22.15 8.30 19.57
C VAL A 44 21.67 7.48 18.35
N ASN A 45 22.06 7.92 17.15
CA ASN A 45 21.79 7.24 15.88
C ASN A 45 22.99 6.41 15.38
N ALA A 46 23.88 5.97 16.26
CA ALA A 46 24.97 5.06 15.96
C ALA A 46 24.85 3.72 16.72
N LEU A 47 25.51 2.70 16.18
CA LEU A 47 25.77 1.42 16.80
C LEU A 47 27.17 1.47 17.40
N CYS A 48 27.29 1.11 18.68
CA CYS A 48 28.57 0.94 19.33
C CYS A 48 29.02 -0.52 19.20
N LYS A 49 30.27 -0.73 18.83
CA LYS A 49 30.93 -2.04 18.84
C LYS A 49 32.22 -1.94 19.64
N ASN A 50 32.29 -2.70 20.72
CA ASN A 50 33.50 -2.81 21.53
C ASN A 50 34.62 -3.53 20.73
N THR A 51 35.86 -3.11 20.95
CA THR A 51 37.06 -3.67 20.33
C THR A 51 38.18 -3.78 21.35
N HIS A 52 39.21 -4.59 21.10
CA HIS A 52 40.29 -4.77 22.08
C HIS A 52 41.07 -3.44 22.27
N GLY A 53 40.90 -2.80 23.42
CA GLY A 53 41.52 -1.53 23.83
C GLY A 53 40.82 -0.27 23.34
N SER A 54 39.63 -0.36 22.72
CA SER A 54 38.87 0.80 22.23
C SER A 54 37.44 0.39 21.82
N HIS A 55 36.69 1.30 21.21
CA HIS A 55 35.40 1.02 20.57
C HIS A 55 35.29 1.71 19.20
N VAL A 56 34.39 1.20 18.37
CA VAL A 56 34.02 1.80 17.10
C VAL A 56 32.54 2.15 17.11
N CYS A 57 32.23 3.40 16.76
CA CYS A 57 30.87 3.85 16.51
C CYS A 57 30.60 3.84 15.01
N THR A 58 29.49 3.28 14.57
CA THR A 58 29.03 3.35 13.17
C THR A 58 27.61 3.87 13.11
N CYS A 59 27.30 4.79 12.20
CA CYS A 59 25.92 5.27 12.08
C CYS A 59 24.95 4.12 11.76
N LYS A 60 23.75 4.16 12.36
CA LYS A 60 22.69 3.20 12.11
C LYS A 60 22.28 3.27 10.61
N PRO A 61 21.72 2.19 10.04
CA PRO A 61 21.17 2.24 8.68
C PRO A 61 20.20 3.42 8.51
N GLY A 62 20.29 4.11 7.37
CA GLY A 62 19.52 5.35 7.11
C GLY A 62 20.18 6.63 7.62
N TYR A 63 21.37 6.54 8.24
CA TYR A 63 22.14 7.69 8.69
C TYR A 63 23.55 7.70 8.10
N THR A 64 24.13 8.88 7.98
CA THR A 64 25.50 9.11 7.52
C THR A 64 26.29 9.94 8.51
N GLY A 65 27.61 9.80 8.52
CA GLY A 65 28.52 10.50 9.43
C GLY A 65 29.64 9.62 9.97
N ASP A 66 30.27 10.05 11.06
CA ASP A 66 31.46 9.41 11.65
C ASP A 66 31.14 8.46 12.84
N GLY A 67 29.86 8.22 13.13
CA GLY A 67 29.41 7.42 14.26
C GLY A 67 29.32 8.20 15.59
N ARG A 68 29.93 9.39 15.69
CA ARG A 68 29.78 10.32 16.81
C ARG A 68 28.84 11.47 16.48
N ASN A 69 28.71 11.81 15.21
CA ASN A 69 27.71 12.69 14.63
C ASN A 69 27.05 11.93 13.48
N CYS A 70 25.79 11.57 13.63
CA CYS A 70 25.03 10.88 12.59
C CYS A 70 23.83 11.71 12.18
N THR A 71 23.80 12.12 10.91
CA THR A 71 22.69 12.84 10.30
C THR A 71 21.85 11.90 9.47
N ASP A 72 20.55 12.16 9.44
CA ASP A 72 19.60 11.44 8.61
C ASP A 72 19.97 11.54 7.12
N ILE A 73 19.83 10.45 6.38
CA ILE A 73 19.97 10.45 4.93
C ILE A 73 18.61 10.77 4.34
N ASP A 74 18.50 11.89 3.63
CA ASP A 74 17.27 12.22 2.91
C ASP A 74 17.20 11.45 1.58
N GLU A 75 16.57 10.26 1.58
CA GLU A 75 16.48 9.44 0.37
C GLU A 75 15.59 10.05 -0.73
N CYS A 76 14.83 11.10 -0.39
CA CYS A 76 13.99 11.85 -1.33
C CYS A 76 14.71 13.03 -1.97
N SER A 77 15.89 13.41 -1.47
CA SER A 77 16.65 14.55 -1.98
C SER A 77 17.25 14.29 -3.37
N GLU A 78 17.01 15.22 -4.29
CA GLU A 78 17.62 15.26 -5.63
C GLU A 78 19.12 15.61 -5.59
N ALA A 79 19.66 15.98 -4.42
CA ALA A 79 21.09 16.24 -4.25
C ALA A 79 21.95 14.96 -4.39
N HIS A 80 21.33 13.78 -4.26
CA HIS A 80 22.00 12.52 -4.49
C HIS A 80 22.11 12.24 -6.00
N THR A 81 23.33 11.99 -6.48
CA THR A 81 23.59 11.63 -7.88
C THR A 81 22.91 10.33 -8.32
N VAL A 82 22.50 9.50 -7.35
CA VAL A 82 21.71 8.29 -7.56
C VAL A 82 20.45 8.38 -6.71
N LYS A 83 19.29 8.15 -7.33
CA LYS A 83 18.01 8.08 -6.64
C LYS A 83 18.03 6.97 -5.58
N MET A 84 18.02 7.36 -4.30
CA MET A 84 18.12 6.42 -3.17
C MET A 84 16.76 5.80 -2.80
N ASN A 85 15.66 6.51 -3.06
CA ASN A 85 14.33 5.97 -2.85
C ASN A 85 13.89 5.02 -3.98
N LYS A 86 13.13 4.00 -3.61
CA LYS A 86 12.53 3.01 -4.53
C LYS A 86 11.06 3.33 -4.84
N CYS A 87 10.64 4.59 -4.68
CA CYS A 87 9.26 4.98 -4.93
C CYS A 87 8.90 4.80 -6.40
N HIS A 88 7.67 4.37 -6.65
CA HIS A 88 7.10 4.26 -7.99
C HIS A 88 7.16 5.63 -8.72
N PRO A 89 7.29 5.69 -10.05
CA PRO A 89 7.26 6.96 -10.79
C PRO A 89 5.99 7.80 -10.54
N ASN A 90 4.86 7.13 -10.28
CA ASN A 90 3.59 7.76 -9.89
C ASN A 90 3.39 7.80 -8.36
N ALA A 91 4.46 7.96 -7.60
CA ALA A 91 4.42 8.13 -6.16
C ALA A 91 5.31 9.30 -5.71
N SER A 92 4.88 9.98 -4.65
CA SER A 92 5.67 10.98 -3.95
C SER A 92 6.51 10.31 -2.86
N CYS A 93 7.73 10.80 -2.68
CA CYS A 93 8.62 10.41 -1.60
C CYS A 93 8.49 11.41 -0.44
N THR A 94 8.49 10.94 0.80
CA THR A 94 8.56 11.76 2.01
C THR A 94 9.64 11.20 2.92
N ASN A 95 10.65 12.01 3.20
CA ASN A 95 11.75 11.62 4.07
C ASN A 95 11.27 11.50 5.52
N THR A 96 11.84 10.56 6.25
CA THR A 96 11.53 10.31 7.66
C THR A 96 12.83 10.00 8.40
N GLN A 97 12.86 10.18 9.71
CA GLN A 97 14.08 9.92 10.45
C GLN A 97 14.49 8.42 10.35
N GLY A 98 15.63 8.16 9.71
CA GLY A 98 16.24 6.87 9.42
C GLY A 98 15.67 6.13 8.21
N SER A 99 14.75 6.72 7.43
CA SER A 99 14.11 6.06 6.28
C SER A 99 13.27 7.02 5.44
N TYR A 100 12.45 6.49 4.52
CA TYR A 100 11.48 7.27 3.75
C TYR A 100 10.17 6.51 3.58
N LYS A 101 9.11 7.25 3.23
CA LYS A 101 7.81 6.71 2.86
C LYS A 101 7.47 7.11 1.44
N CYS A 102 6.90 6.15 0.70
CA CYS A 102 6.33 6.41 -0.62
C CYS A 102 4.80 6.43 -0.52
N SER A 103 4.16 7.37 -1.19
CA SER A 103 2.69 7.44 -1.29
C SER A 103 2.29 7.63 -2.74
N CYS A 104 1.36 6.82 -3.25
CA CYS A 104 0.91 6.96 -4.63
C CYS A 104 0.29 8.35 -4.86
N ASN A 105 0.59 8.95 -6.01
CA ASN A 105 0.03 10.24 -6.40
C ASN A 105 -1.50 10.15 -6.55
N PRO A 106 -2.22 11.28 -6.52
CA PRO A 106 -3.66 11.30 -6.77
C PRO A 106 -4.02 10.55 -8.06
N LYS A 107 -5.15 9.83 -8.03
CA LYS A 107 -5.61 8.91 -9.10
C LYS A 107 -4.82 7.62 -9.24
N TYR A 108 -3.93 7.30 -8.31
CA TYR A 108 -3.27 6.01 -8.21
C TYR A 108 -3.53 5.37 -6.85
N ILE A 109 -3.56 4.04 -6.82
CA ILE A 109 -3.66 3.23 -5.60
C ILE A 109 -2.49 2.26 -5.52
N GLY A 110 -2.13 1.88 -4.30
CA GLY A 110 -1.05 0.93 -4.04
C GLY A 110 -0.26 1.31 -2.80
N ASN A 111 0.96 0.80 -2.68
CA ASN A 111 1.80 0.96 -1.49
C ASN A 111 2.93 2.00 -1.69
N GLY A 112 2.85 2.83 -2.74
CA GLY A 112 3.88 3.82 -3.07
C GLY A 112 5.12 3.26 -3.76
N LEU A 113 5.45 1.98 -3.56
CA LEU A 113 6.49 1.27 -4.33
C LEU A 113 5.93 0.68 -5.62
N LYS A 114 4.66 0.29 -5.60
CA LYS A 114 3.85 -0.09 -6.75
C LYS A 114 2.58 0.74 -6.72
N CYS A 115 2.31 1.44 -7.82
CA CYS A 115 1.11 2.25 -7.97
C CYS A 115 0.43 1.93 -9.29
N GLU A 116 -0.87 1.63 -9.21
CA GLU A 116 -1.72 1.35 -10.35
C GLU A 116 -2.79 2.43 -10.47
N ALA A 117 -3.26 2.70 -11.69
CA ALA A 117 -4.29 3.70 -11.92
C ALA A 117 -5.55 3.34 -11.12
N ASP A 118 -6.04 4.27 -10.31
CA ASP A 118 -7.23 4.07 -9.53
C ASP A 118 -8.45 4.05 -10.47
N PRO A 119 -9.20 2.94 -10.51
CA PRO A 119 -10.36 2.83 -11.38
C PRO A 119 -11.46 3.84 -11.04
N CYS A 120 -11.46 4.46 -9.87
CA CYS A 120 -12.34 5.59 -9.52
C CYS A 120 -12.07 6.84 -10.35
N TYR A 121 -10.99 6.92 -11.12
CA TYR A 121 -10.75 8.04 -12.03
C TYR A 121 -10.63 7.58 -13.50
N HIS A 122 -10.82 6.29 -13.76
CA HIS A 122 -10.66 5.70 -15.08
C HIS A 122 -11.76 4.65 -15.35
N TYR A 123 -12.96 5.14 -15.69
CA TYR A 123 -14.14 4.33 -16.00
C TYR A 123 -14.92 4.90 -17.19
N LYS A 124 -15.80 4.08 -17.77
CA LYS A 124 -16.77 4.50 -18.80
C LYS A 124 -18.15 4.74 -18.19
N ASN A 125 -18.91 5.69 -18.73
CA ASN A 125 -20.26 5.98 -18.26
C ASN A 125 -21.30 5.10 -18.96
N LEU A 126 -22.26 4.59 -18.19
CA LEU A 126 -23.50 4.00 -18.66
C LEU A 126 -24.63 4.97 -18.32
N SER A 127 -25.12 5.70 -19.31
CA SER A 127 -26.09 6.78 -19.14
C SER A 127 -27.45 6.55 -19.80
N ASP A 128 -27.60 5.43 -20.54
CA ASP A 128 -28.84 5.13 -21.26
C ASP A 128 -30.04 5.11 -20.31
N ALA A 129 -31.03 5.97 -20.53
CA ALA A 129 -32.23 6.07 -19.68
C ALA A 129 -32.98 4.74 -19.56
N ASN A 130 -32.94 3.94 -20.61
CA ASN A 130 -33.58 2.65 -20.66
C ASN A 130 -32.87 1.57 -19.83
N ARG A 131 -31.75 1.86 -19.15
CA ARG A 131 -31.10 0.98 -18.15
C ARG A 131 -31.75 1.05 -16.77
N LYS A 132 -32.58 2.05 -16.50
CA LYS A 132 -33.20 2.21 -15.19
C LYS A 132 -34.22 1.09 -14.93
N ILE A 133 -34.30 0.60 -13.70
CA ILE A 133 -35.24 -0.46 -13.31
C ILE A 133 -36.71 -0.07 -13.50
N SER A 134 -37.03 1.22 -13.59
CA SER A 134 -38.37 1.71 -13.89
C SER A 134 -38.75 1.61 -15.36
N TYR A 135 -37.79 1.39 -16.26
CA TYR A 135 -38.05 1.22 -17.68
C TYR A 135 -38.67 -0.15 -17.93
N VAL A 136 -39.89 -0.16 -18.46
CA VAL A 136 -40.62 -1.38 -18.84
C VAL A 136 -40.23 -1.77 -20.27
N THR A 137 -39.71 -2.98 -20.44
CA THR A 137 -39.30 -3.49 -21.75
C THR A 137 -40.52 -3.96 -22.54
N LEU A 138 -40.70 -3.45 -23.76
CA LEU A 138 -41.70 -3.95 -24.70
C LEU A 138 -41.14 -5.18 -25.43
N TYR A 139 -42.03 -6.13 -25.72
CA TYR A 139 -41.64 -7.34 -26.42
C TYR A 139 -41.15 -7.01 -27.83
N GLY A 140 -39.96 -7.48 -28.20
CA GLY A 140 -39.31 -7.23 -29.49
C GLY A 140 -38.46 -5.95 -29.55
N SER A 141 -38.36 -5.19 -28.46
CA SER A 141 -37.50 -4.00 -28.35
C SER A 141 -36.29 -4.19 -27.42
N GLU A 142 -36.04 -5.42 -26.97
CA GLU A 142 -35.00 -5.76 -26.00
C GLU A 142 -33.61 -5.43 -26.54
N VAL A 143 -32.76 -4.88 -25.67
CA VAL A 143 -31.32 -4.72 -25.92
C VAL A 143 -30.53 -5.50 -24.87
N CYS A 144 -29.22 -5.65 -25.12
CA CYS A 144 -28.34 -6.40 -24.24
C CYS A 144 -26.93 -5.83 -24.17
N ASP A 145 -26.19 -6.29 -23.18
CA ASP A 145 -24.79 -5.90 -22.95
C ASP A 145 -23.79 -6.89 -23.59
N ASN A 146 -24.17 -7.62 -24.65
CA ASN A 146 -23.28 -8.60 -25.30
C ASN A 146 -22.06 -7.95 -25.99
N GLN A 147 -22.12 -6.66 -26.33
CA GLN A 147 -20.99 -5.88 -26.86
C GLN A 147 -20.23 -5.10 -25.77
N LEU A 148 -20.59 -5.29 -24.49
CA LEU A 148 -19.94 -4.57 -23.40
C LEU A 148 -18.51 -5.07 -23.22
N SER A 149 -17.53 -4.24 -23.59
CA SER A 149 -16.10 -4.53 -23.37
C SER A 149 -15.81 -4.72 -21.87
N ALA A 150 -14.94 -5.66 -21.51
CA ALA A 150 -14.53 -5.82 -20.12
C ALA A 150 -13.84 -4.54 -19.61
N GLY A 151 -14.29 -3.99 -18.49
CA GLY A 151 -13.75 -2.73 -17.97
C GLY A 151 -14.55 -2.14 -16.82
N TRP A 152 -14.08 -1.01 -16.29
CA TRP A 152 -14.78 -0.28 -15.23
C TRP A 152 -15.85 0.64 -15.81
N TYR A 153 -17.05 0.55 -15.26
CA TYR A 153 -18.20 1.34 -15.64
C TYR A 153 -18.86 2.01 -14.44
N ARG A 154 -19.50 3.14 -14.68
CA ARG A 154 -20.33 3.86 -13.71
C ARG A 154 -21.72 4.10 -14.29
N LEU A 155 -22.75 3.80 -13.53
CA LEU A 155 -24.12 4.21 -13.85
C LEU A 155 -24.26 5.70 -13.52
N VAL A 156 -24.72 6.49 -14.49
CA VAL A 156 -24.87 7.94 -14.35
C VAL A 156 -26.16 8.45 -14.99
N GLY A 157 -26.64 9.59 -14.51
CA GLY A 157 -27.77 10.30 -15.10
C GLY A 157 -29.04 9.46 -15.11
N ALA A 158 -29.71 9.38 -16.27
CA ALA A 158 -30.99 8.70 -16.40
C ALA A 158 -30.94 7.17 -16.21
N ALA A 159 -29.75 6.56 -16.30
CA ALA A 159 -29.56 5.14 -15.99
C ALA A 159 -29.67 4.83 -14.48
N GLY A 160 -29.60 5.86 -13.62
CA GLY A 160 -29.48 5.74 -12.17
C GLY A 160 -28.05 5.95 -11.68
N THR A 161 -27.84 5.83 -10.36
CA THR A 161 -26.55 6.08 -9.70
C THR A 161 -25.84 4.81 -9.21
N LYS A 162 -26.55 3.68 -9.15
CA LYS A 162 -26.01 2.39 -8.69
C LYS A 162 -26.79 1.21 -9.26
N MET A 163 -26.23 0.00 -9.20
CA MET A 163 -27.00 -1.21 -9.48
C MET A 163 -28.02 -1.47 -8.37
N PRO A 164 -29.18 -2.06 -8.66
CA PRO A 164 -30.10 -2.52 -7.63
C PRO A 164 -29.47 -3.67 -6.82
N THR A 165 -29.74 -3.72 -5.51
CA THR A 165 -29.35 -4.82 -4.61
C THR A 165 -30.53 -5.72 -4.26
N THR A 166 -31.70 -5.40 -4.80
CA THR A 166 -32.93 -6.18 -4.69
C THR A 166 -33.23 -6.79 -6.04
N ARG A 167 -33.88 -7.96 -6.04
CA ARG A 167 -34.28 -8.63 -7.28
C ARG A 167 -35.08 -7.69 -8.16
N VAL A 168 -34.63 -7.52 -9.39
CA VAL A 168 -35.37 -6.81 -10.43
C VAL A 168 -36.25 -7.84 -11.16
N PRO A 169 -37.52 -7.56 -11.45
CA PRO A 169 -38.33 -8.45 -12.30
C PRO A 169 -37.83 -8.49 -13.75
N ALA A 170 -38.15 -9.55 -14.49
CA ALA A 170 -37.90 -9.61 -15.93
C ALA A 170 -38.61 -8.48 -16.69
N TYR A 171 -38.14 -8.17 -17.91
CA TYR A 171 -38.65 -7.06 -18.75
C TYR A 171 -38.54 -5.70 -18.07
N ARG A 172 -37.40 -5.49 -17.41
CA ARG A 172 -36.95 -4.19 -16.92
C ARG A 172 -35.60 -3.84 -17.52
N CYS A 173 -35.26 -2.55 -17.47
CA CYS A 173 -34.02 -2.01 -18.00
C CYS A 173 -33.75 -2.34 -19.49
N ASN A 174 -34.84 -2.39 -20.27
CA ASN A 174 -34.88 -2.68 -21.70
C ASN A 174 -34.21 -4.01 -22.07
N THR A 175 -34.39 -5.03 -21.25
CA THR A 175 -33.86 -6.36 -21.51
C THR A 175 -34.85 -7.42 -21.02
N GLU A 176 -34.71 -8.66 -21.46
CA GLU A 176 -35.49 -9.79 -20.96
C GLU A 176 -34.98 -10.22 -19.58
N TRP A 177 -33.64 -10.30 -19.44
CA TRP A 177 -32.96 -10.77 -18.24
C TRP A 177 -32.33 -9.61 -17.48
N SER A 178 -33.11 -9.03 -16.57
CA SER A 178 -32.74 -7.85 -15.80
C SER A 178 -31.72 -8.20 -14.71
N GLY A 179 -30.57 -7.52 -14.71
CA GLY A 179 -29.47 -7.76 -13.78
C GLY A 179 -29.52 -6.92 -12.50
N TRP A 180 -29.22 -7.53 -11.34
CA TRP A 180 -29.02 -6.87 -10.05
C TRP A 180 -27.88 -7.50 -9.25
N LEU A 181 -27.34 -6.75 -8.30
CA LEU A 181 -26.31 -7.21 -7.38
C LEU A 181 -26.94 -8.10 -6.29
N MET A 182 -26.43 -9.32 -6.10
CA MET A 182 -27.02 -10.24 -5.11
C MET A 182 -26.77 -9.85 -3.66
N THR A 183 -25.77 -9.00 -3.41
CA THR A 183 -25.38 -8.55 -2.08
C THR A 183 -25.24 -7.04 -2.03
N ALA A 184 -25.08 -6.48 -0.83
CA ALA A 184 -24.90 -5.06 -0.65
C ALA A 184 -23.61 -4.54 -1.34
N HIS A 185 -23.64 -3.26 -1.70
CA HIS A 185 -22.45 -2.56 -2.17
C HIS A 185 -21.38 -2.50 -1.08
N PRO A 186 -20.08 -2.50 -1.46
CA PRO A 186 -19.00 -2.34 -0.50
C PRO A 186 -19.01 -0.97 0.19
N THR A 187 -18.40 -0.91 1.36
CA THR A 187 -17.97 0.34 1.99
C THR A 187 -16.72 0.89 1.29
N VAL A 188 -16.29 2.10 1.64
CA VAL A 188 -15.03 2.68 1.10
C VAL A 188 -13.81 1.89 1.59
N GLU A 189 -13.84 1.39 2.82
CA GLU A 189 -12.75 0.65 3.46
C GLU A 189 -12.55 -0.75 2.85
N ASP A 190 -13.63 -1.37 2.36
CA ASP A 190 -13.57 -2.69 1.71
C ASP A 190 -12.71 -2.70 0.43
N GLY A 191 -12.47 -1.53 -0.18
CA GLY A 191 -11.72 -1.42 -1.41
C GLY A 191 -12.41 -2.09 -2.62
N ILE A 192 -11.66 -2.88 -3.39
CA ILE A 192 -12.19 -3.62 -4.54
C ILE A 192 -12.66 -4.99 -4.06
N VAL A 193 -13.97 -5.23 -4.11
CA VAL A 193 -14.57 -6.51 -3.72
C VAL A 193 -15.12 -7.25 -4.93
N LYS A 194 -15.13 -8.59 -4.86
CA LYS A 194 -15.87 -9.42 -5.81
C LYS A 194 -17.34 -9.49 -5.38
N ARG A 195 -18.23 -9.40 -6.35
CA ARG A 195 -19.68 -9.50 -6.17
C ARG A 195 -20.29 -10.29 -7.32
N GLU A 196 -21.43 -10.90 -7.04
CA GLU A 196 -22.20 -11.62 -8.05
C GLU A 196 -23.40 -10.76 -8.49
N VAL A 197 -23.54 -10.59 -9.79
CA VAL A 197 -24.74 -10.06 -10.42
C VAL A 197 -25.57 -11.23 -10.89
N CYS A 198 -26.84 -11.26 -10.52
CA CYS A 198 -27.77 -12.22 -11.07
C CYS A 198 -28.76 -11.57 -12.04
N PHE A 199 -29.19 -12.36 -13.03
CA PHE A 199 -30.18 -12.00 -14.03
C PHE A 199 -31.46 -12.85 -13.89
N SER A 200 -32.61 -12.18 -13.82
CA SER A 200 -33.94 -12.77 -13.57
C SER A 200 -34.72 -12.89 -14.86
N GLY A 201 -35.46 -13.99 -15.01
CA GLY A 201 -36.42 -14.17 -16.10
C GLY A 201 -37.85 -14.33 -15.59
N ARG A 202 -38.80 -14.55 -16.51
CA ARG A 202 -40.23 -14.73 -16.18
C ARG A 202 -40.50 -15.77 -15.10
N HIS A 203 -39.74 -16.87 -15.14
CA HIS A 203 -40.03 -18.08 -14.36
C HIS A 203 -38.97 -18.38 -13.30
N ALA A 204 -37.92 -17.58 -13.20
CA ALA A 204 -36.80 -17.85 -12.30
C ALA A 204 -36.41 -16.60 -11.50
N GLY A 205 -36.16 -16.82 -10.20
CA GLY A 205 -35.61 -15.83 -9.30
C GLY A 205 -34.31 -15.26 -9.83
N CYS A 206 -33.32 -16.13 -9.93
CA CYS A 206 -31.97 -15.94 -10.43
C CYS A 206 -31.65 -17.12 -11.35
N LYS A 207 -31.38 -16.90 -12.65
CA LYS A 207 -31.11 -17.99 -13.61
C LYS A 207 -29.67 -18.02 -14.11
N TYR A 208 -29.15 -16.85 -14.45
CA TYR A 208 -27.77 -16.67 -14.90
C TYR A 208 -27.08 -15.69 -13.97
N SER A 209 -25.78 -15.85 -13.77
CA SER A 209 -25.00 -14.93 -12.95
C SER A 209 -23.65 -14.63 -13.56
N ASN A 210 -23.09 -13.49 -13.14
CA ASN A 210 -21.76 -13.04 -13.49
C ASN A 210 -21.04 -12.52 -12.25
N ASN A 211 -19.79 -12.93 -12.09
CA ASN A 211 -18.91 -12.34 -11.09
C ASN A 211 -18.27 -11.06 -11.64
N ILE A 212 -18.45 -9.97 -10.89
CA ILE A 212 -17.89 -8.65 -11.19
C ILE A 212 -17.03 -8.18 -10.02
N SER A 213 -16.23 -7.14 -10.25
CA SER A 213 -15.61 -6.38 -9.16
C SER A 213 -16.37 -5.08 -8.93
N VAL A 214 -16.53 -4.67 -7.68
CA VAL A 214 -17.23 -3.44 -7.30
C VAL A 214 -16.32 -2.66 -6.38
N LYS A 215 -16.26 -1.34 -6.57
CA LYS A 215 -15.54 -0.43 -5.68
C LYS A 215 -16.44 0.74 -5.33
N ASN A 216 -16.43 1.13 -4.07
CA ASN A 216 -17.04 2.35 -3.58
C ASN A 216 -15.99 3.48 -3.64
N CYS A 217 -16.26 4.52 -4.44
CA CYS A 217 -15.39 5.68 -4.62
C CYS A 217 -15.77 6.83 -3.67
N GLY A 218 -16.51 6.55 -2.59
CA GLY A 218 -17.02 7.51 -1.62
C GLY A 218 -18.40 8.03 -2.00
N SER A 219 -18.50 8.77 -3.11
CA SER A 219 -19.77 9.40 -3.56
C SER A 219 -20.52 8.60 -4.63
N TYR A 220 -19.90 7.56 -5.20
CA TYR A 220 -20.50 6.71 -6.22
C TYR A 220 -19.81 5.34 -6.27
N PHE A 221 -20.45 4.41 -6.98
CA PHE A 221 -19.92 3.08 -7.21
C PHE A 221 -19.45 2.91 -8.65
N ILE A 222 -18.41 2.09 -8.80
CA ILE A 222 -17.96 1.62 -10.10
C ILE A 222 -17.97 0.10 -10.13
N TYR A 223 -18.20 -0.44 -11.32
CA TYR A 223 -18.42 -1.86 -11.54
C TYR A 223 -17.50 -2.32 -12.67
N LYS A 224 -16.64 -3.29 -12.39
CA LYS A 224 -15.82 -3.96 -13.41
C LYS A 224 -16.70 -4.98 -14.11
N LEU A 225 -17.37 -4.53 -15.16
CA LEU A 225 -18.32 -5.31 -15.93
C LEU A 225 -17.64 -6.04 -17.07
N GLN A 226 -18.30 -7.09 -17.51
CA GLN A 226 -17.96 -7.91 -18.67
C GLN A 226 -19.25 -8.35 -19.36
N GLN A 227 -19.13 -8.96 -20.53
CA GLN A 227 -20.29 -9.47 -21.27
C GLN A 227 -21.12 -10.42 -20.37
N PRO A 228 -22.46 -10.26 -20.36
CA PRO A 228 -23.33 -11.14 -19.59
C PRO A 228 -23.37 -12.55 -20.20
N PRO A 229 -23.78 -13.58 -19.43
CA PRO A 229 -23.77 -14.97 -19.91
C PRO A 229 -24.68 -15.23 -21.11
N THR A 230 -25.67 -14.36 -21.34
CA THR A 230 -26.63 -14.50 -22.44
C THR A 230 -26.87 -13.17 -23.14
N CYS A 231 -27.17 -13.21 -24.44
CA CYS A 231 -27.39 -12.03 -25.26
C CYS A 231 -28.71 -11.30 -24.98
N ASN A 232 -29.52 -11.74 -24.02
CA ASN A 232 -30.76 -11.06 -23.64
C ASN A 232 -30.66 -10.48 -22.22
N SER A 233 -29.43 -10.32 -21.71
CA SER A 233 -29.14 -9.82 -20.37
C SER A 233 -28.53 -8.42 -20.39
N ARG A 234 -28.86 -7.63 -19.37
CA ARG A 234 -28.35 -6.27 -19.20
C ARG A 234 -28.19 -5.91 -17.74
N TYR A 235 -27.15 -5.16 -17.42
CA TYR A 235 -26.96 -4.61 -16.08
C TYR A 235 -27.90 -3.42 -15.88
N CYS A 236 -28.84 -3.53 -14.92
CA CYS A 236 -29.79 -2.47 -14.63
C CYS A 236 -29.21 -1.44 -13.64
N GLY A 237 -29.76 -0.23 -13.64
CA GLY A 237 -29.48 0.81 -12.66
C GLY A 237 -30.70 1.30 -11.89
N THR A 238 -30.46 1.83 -10.71
CA THR A 238 -31.42 2.45 -9.79
C THR A 238 -30.77 3.66 -9.11
N ASP A 239 -31.56 4.46 -8.42
CA ASP A 239 -31.09 5.55 -7.57
C ASP A 239 -30.75 5.05 -6.14
#